data_AF-A0A941ZVU6-F1
#
_entry.id   AF-A0A941ZVU6-F1
#
_cell.length_a   1.000
_cell.length_b   1.000
_cell.length_c   1.000
_cell.angle_alpha   90.00
_cell.angle_beta   90.00
_cell.angle_gamma   90.00
#
_symmetry.space_group_name_H-M   'P 1'
#
loop_
_entity.id
_entity.type
_entity.pdbx_description
1 polymer ?
#
loop_
_entity_poly.entity_id
_entity_poly.type
_entity_poly.pdbx_seq_one_letter_code
_entity_poly.pdbx_strand_id
1 'polypeptide(L)' 'LLELTWRGTRPLSLPGGETRRFLEDGDEIVLRGRCAREGWVPVGFGECRGRILG' A
#
# COMPACT_ATOMS: atom_id res chain seq x y z
N LEU A 1 -1.45 3.81 -7.11
CA LEU A 1 -0.90 5.20 -7.03
C LEU A 1 -1.49 6.15 -8.07
N LEU A 2 -1.88 5.68 -9.26
CA LEU A 2 -2.48 6.54 -10.30
C LEU A 2 -3.65 7.40 -9.80
N GLU A 3 -4.61 6.80 -9.12
CA GLU A 3 -5.78 7.51 -8.57
C GLU A 3 -5.42 8.36 -7.35
N LEU A 4 -4.70 7.77 -6.38
CA LEU A 4 -4.26 8.45 -5.15
C LEU A 4 -3.49 9.74 -5.41
N THR A 5 -2.72 9.77 -6.50
CA THR A 5 -1.88 10.92 -6.85
C THR A 5 -2.43 11.77 -7.99
N TRP A 6 -3.66 11.47 -8.45
CA TRP A 6 -4.27 12.11 -9.62
C TRP A 6 -3.33 12.17 -10.83
N ARG A 7 -2.91 10.99 -11.32
CA ARG A 7 -1.89 10.80 -12.37
C ARG A 7 -0.56 11.50 -12.05
N GLY A 8 -0.14 11.47 -10.78
CA GLY A 8 1.13 12.05 -10.33
C GLY A 8 1.14 13.57 -10.17
N THR A 9 0.03 14.27 -10.44
CA THR A 9 -0.06 15.72 -10.26
C THR A 9 -0.22 16.15 -8.80
N ARG A 10 -0.62 15.22 -7.93
CA ARG A 10 -0.75 15.40 -6.48
C ARG A 10 0.09 14.34 -5.76
N PRO A 11 1.36 14.63 -5.41
CA PRO A 11 2.22 13.64 -4.74
C PRO A 11 1.63 13.18 -3.41
N LEU A 12 1.82 11.90 -3.09
CA LEU A 12 1.45 11.30 -1.80
C LEU A 12 2.61 11.45 -0.83
N SER A 13 2.37 12.05 0.34
CA SER A 13 3.36 12.07 1.44
C SER A 13 3.25 10.79 2.28
N LEU A 14 4.39 10.16 2.55
CA LEU A 14 4.49 8.97 3.40
C LEU A 14 4.88 9.36 4.83
N PRO A 15 4.57 8.52 5.84
CA PRO A 15 4.91 8.82 7.25
C PRO A 15 6.40 9.06 7.52
N GLY A 16 7.30 8.53 6.68
CA GLY A 16 8.75 8.74 6.77
C GLY A 16 9.25 10.08 6.22
N GLY A 17 8.35 10.95 5.73
CA GLY A 17 8.69 12.25 5.13
C GLY A 17 8.97 12.19 3.62
N GLU A 18 9.05 10.99 3.05
CA GLU A 18 9.19 10.76 1.62
C GLU A 18 7.90 11.14 0.87
N THR A 19 8.03 11.43 -0.43
CA THR A 19 6.87 11.62 -1.31
C THR A 19 6.93 10.68 -2.50
N ARG A 20 5.77 10.22 -2.97
CA ARG A 20 5.64 9.35 -4.15
C ARG A 20 4.59 9.87 -5.11
N ARG A 21 4.90 9.78 -6.41
CA ARG A 21 3.93 9.94 -7.51
C ARG A 21 3.56 8.58 -8.09
N PHE A 22 4.58 7.75 -8.29
CA PHE A 22 4.49 6.34 -8.67
C PHE A 22 5.45 5.53 -7.79
N LEU A 23 5.52 4.23 -8.04
CA LEU A 23 6.48 3.36 -7.37
C LEU A 23 7.87 3.63 -7.93
N GLU A 24 8.87 3.56 -7.06
CA GLU A 24 10.28 3.71 -7.36
C GLU A 24 11.02 2.41 -7.02
N ASP A 25 12.22 2.23 -7.58
CA ASP A 25 13.06 1.06 -7.29
C ASP A 25 13.35 0.97 -5.79
N GLY A 26 13.23 -0.23 -5.23
CA GLY A 26 13.37 -0.47 -3.81
C GLY A 26 12.09 -0.26 -3.00
N ASP A 27 11.03 0.33 -3.56
CA ASP A 27 9.73 0.37 -2.90
C ASP A 27 9.20 -1.06 -2.66
N GLU A 28 8.65 -1.30 -1.47
CA GLU A 28 8.00 -2.55 -1.10
C GLU A 28 6.53 -2.31 -0.79
N ILE A 29 5.66 -3.11 -1.38
CA ILE A 29 4.20 -3.02 -1.22
C ILE A 29 3.73 -4.26 -0.48
N VAL A 30 2.91 -4.03 0.55
CA VAL A 30 2.26 -5.10 1.32
C VAL A 30 0.75 -4.87 1.28
N LEU A 31 0.02 -5.80 0.67
CA LEU A 31 -1.43 -5.83 0.69
C LEU A 31 -1.90 -6.78 1.79
N ARG A 32 -2.86 -6.31 2.60
CA ARG A 32 -3.50 -7.07 3.68
C ARG A 32 -5.02 -6.92 3.58
N GLY A 33 -5.74 -7.99 3.84
CA GLY A 33 -7.20 -8.00 3.92
C GLY A 33 -7.66 -8.83 5.10
N ARG A 34 -8.64 -8.31 5.85
CA ARG A 34 -9.31 -9.06 6.93
C ARG A 34 -10.79 -8.72 6.97
N CYS A 35 -11.60 -9.71 7.31
CA CYS A 35 -13.01 -9.52 7.67
C CYS A 35 -13.17 -9.81 9.16
N ALA A 36 -13.89 -8.94 9.86
CA ALA A 36 -14.15 -9.08 11.29
C ALA A 36 -15.62 -8.81 11.57
N ARG A 37 -16.19 -9.58 12.50
CA ARG A 37 -17.55 -9.42 13.01
C ARG A 37 -17.51 -9.62 14.52
N GLU A 38 -18.22 -8.77 15.26
CA GLU A 38 -18.30 -8.86 16.72
C GLU A 38 -18.81 -10.25 17.17
N GLY A 39 -18.16 -10.84 18.17
CA GLY A 39 -18.46 -12.17 18.67
C GLY A 39 -17.92 -13.32 17.82
N TRP A 40 -17.23 -13.04 16.71
CA TRP A 40 -16.63 -14.04 15.82
C TRP A 40 -15.12 -13.85 15.71
N VAL A 41 -14.40 -14.96 15.49
CA VAL A 41 -12.97 -14.90 15.19
C VAL A 41 -12.77 -14.23 13.82
N PRO A 42 -11.88 -13.24 13.70
CA PRO A 42 -11.61 -12.59 12.42
C PRO A 42 -10.89 -13.53 11.45
N VAL A 43 -11.19 -13.37 10.15
CA VAL A 43 -10.54 -14.14 9.08
C VAL A 43 -9.69 -13.19 8.24
N GLY A 44 -8.41 -13.53 8.08
CA GLY A 44 -7.45 -12.75 7.30
C GLY A 44 -6.85 -13.57 6.16
N PHE A 45 -6.41 -12.86 5.12
CA PHE A 45 -5.76 -13.47 3.95
C PHE A 45 -4.23 -13.59 4.10
N GLY A 46 -3.67 -13.15 5.22
CA GLY A 46 -2.22 -13.00 5.37
C GLY A 46 -1.69 -11.78 4.61
N GLU A 47 -0.47 -11.90 4.08
CA GLU A 47 0.20 -10.84 3.32
C GLU A 47 0.43 -11.25 1.87
N CYS A 48 0.15 -10.32 0.95
CA CYS A 48 0.69 -10.36 -0.41
C CYS A 48 1.74 -9.25 -0.51
N ARG A 49 2.99 -9.61 -0.76
CA ARG A 49 4.15 -8.71 -0.74
C ARG A 49 4.90 -8.74 -2.06
N GLY A 50 5.34 -7.58 -2.52
CA GLY A 50 6.23 -7.43 -3.66
C GLY A 50 7.17 -6.24 -3.49
N ARG A 51 8.40 -6.39 -3.97
CA ARG A 51 9.42 -5.32 -4.02
C ARG A 51 9.71 -4.99 -5.48
N ILE A 52 9.83 -3.70 -5.79
CA ILE A 52 10.24 -3.25 -7.12
C ILE A 52 11.76 -3.34 -7.22
N LEU A 53 12.21 -4.08 -8.24
CA LEU A 53 13.61 -4.17 -8.64
C LEU A 53 13.79 -3.30 -9.90
N GLY A 54 14.93 -2.63 -9.98
CA GLY A 54 15.36 -1.88 -11.18
C GLY A 54 15.96 -2.76 -12.26
#